data_AF-A0A183E935-F1
#
_entry.id   AF-A0A183E935-F1
#
_cell.length_a   1.000
_cell.length_b   1.000
_cell.length_c   1.000
_cell.angle_alpha   90.00
_cell.angle_beta   90.00
_cell.angle_gamma   90.00
#
_symmetry.space_group_name_H-M   'P 1'
#
loop_
_entity.id
_entity.type
_entity.pdbx_description
1 polymer ?
#
loop_
_entity_poly.entity_id
_entity_poly.type
_entity_poly.pdbx_seq_one_letter_code
_entity_poly.pdbx_strand_id
1 'polypeptide(L)'
;LPKWEGTLDDTALVDLAELLKTIHLSDVDDVRPTLQYYSQFDDPLKEFRERAARVAEMEKMQHQIESEKEAYVAPVKKYQGRLFGFRRHE
;
A
#
# COMPACT_ATOMS: atom_id res chain seq x y z
N LEU A 1 -22.75 -2.25 10.75
CA LEU A 1 -22.36 -0.97 11.40
C LEU A 1 -23.19 -0.81 12.66
N PRO A 2 -22.58 -0.36 13.77
CA PRO A 2 -23.33 -0.02 14.97
C PRO A 2 -24.29 1.14 14.68
N LYS A 3 -25.35 1.23 15.49
CA LYS A 3 -26.22 2.41 15.49
C LYS A 3 -25.41 3.61 15.99
N TRP A 4 -25.52 4.74 15.29
CA TRP A 4 -24.89 5.99 15.71
C TRP A 4 -25.65 6.59 16.89
N GLU A 5 -24.94 6.93 17.97
CA GLU A 5 -25.51 7.50 19.20
C GLU A 5 -25.29 9.03 19.32
N GLY A 6 -24.88 9.70 18.24
CA GLY A 6 -24.70 11.16 18.22
C GLY A 6 -23.33 11.65 18.68
N THR A 7 -22.32 10.77 18.71
CA THR A 7 -20.93 11.15 19.04
C THR A 7 -20.22 11.77 17.83
N LEU A 8 -19.29 12.70 18.10
CA LEU A 8 -18.46 13.35 17.07
C LEU A 8 -17.16 12.57 16.75
N ASP A 9 -16.77 11.64 17.62
CA ASP A 9 -15.56 10.83 17.45
C ASP A 9 -15.79 9.58 16.60
N ASP A 10 -17.02 9.36 16.11
CA ASP A 10 -17.34 8.22 15.26
C ASP A 10 -16.77 8.41 13.85
N THR A 11 -15.88 7.50 13.46
CA THR A 11 -15.23 7.48 12.14
C THR A 11 -15.75 6.36 11.23
N ALA A 12 -16.78 5.61 11.64
CA ALA A 12 -17.25 4.44 10.92
C ALA A 12 -17.65 4.73 9.45
N LEU A 13 -18.26 5.89 9.17
CA LEU A 13 -18.61 6.27 7.79
C LEU A 13 -17.38 6.63 6.95
N VAL A 14 -16.33 7.19 7.56
CA VAL A 14 -15.06 7.48 6.89
C VAL A 14 -14.37 6.17 6.53
N ASP A 15 -14.25 5.25 7.48
CA ASP A 15 -13.64 3.94 7.26
C ASP A 15 -14.40 3.13 6.20
N LEU A 16 -15.73 3.20 6.21
CA LEU A 16 -16.55 2.57 5.17
C LEU A 16 -16.28 3.17 3.78
N ALA A 17 -16.19 4.51 3.69
CA ALA A 17 -15.89 5.17 2.42
C ALA A 17 -14.51 4.75 1.87
N GLU A 18 -13.51 4.60 2.75
CA GLU A 18 -12.19 4.11 2.37
C GLU A 18 -12.20 2.66 1.88
N LEU A 19 -12.95 1.77 2.55
CA LEU A 19 -13.13 0.40 2.11
C LEU A 19 -13.75 0.36 0.71
N LEU A 20 -14.85 1.08 0.48
CA LEU A 20 -15.54 1.11 -0.81
C LEU A 20 -14.66 1.72 -1.91
N LYS A 21 -13.91 2.78 -1.59
CA LYS A 21 -12.93 3.37 -2.51
C LYS A 21 -11.85 2.35 -2.88
N THR A 22 -11.33 1.61 -1.91
CA THR A 22 -10.31 0.57 -2.15
C THR A 22 -10.86 -0.53 -3.06
N ILE A 23 -12.08 -1.01 -2.81
CA ILE A 23 -12.74 -2.01 -3.67
C ILE A 23 -12.87 -1.48 -5.11
N HIS A 24 -13.32 -0.23 -5.27
CA HIS A 24 -13.43 0.39 -6.58
C HIS A 24 -12.08 0.51 -7.31
N LEU A 25 -11.02 0.88 -6.60
CA LEU A 25 -9.67 1.02 -7.17
C LEU A 25 -8.99 -0.32 -7.46
N SER A 26 -9.42 -1.40 -6.80
CA SER A 26 -8.86 -2.74 -6.98
C SER A 26 -9.36 -3.49 -8.23
N ASP A 27 -10.24 -2.87 -9.03
CA ASP A 27 -10.80 -3.43 -10.28
C ASP A 27 -11.35 -4.86 -10.10
N VAL A 28 -12.12 -5.06 -9.03
CA VAL A 28 -12.70 -6.37 -8.69
C VAL A 28 -14.04 -6.55 -9.40
N ASP A 29 -14.16 -7.60 -10.21
CA ASP A 29 -15.38 -7.94 -10.98
C ASP A 29 -16.58 -8.31 -10.08
N ASP A 30 -16.35 -9.06 -9.00
CA ASP A 30 -17.38 -9.46 -8.04
C ASP A 30 -16.97 -9.06 -6.62
N VAL A 31 -17.68 -8.09 -6.05
CA VAL A 31 -17.41 -7.56 -4.71
C VAL A 31 -17.95 -8.48 -3.60
N ARG A 32 -18.84 -9.43 -3.89
CA ARG A 32 -19.51 -10.26 -2.88
C ARG A 32 -18.53 -11.09 -2.05
N PRO A 33 -17.52 -11.78 -2.62
CA PRO A 33 -16.55 -12.52 -1.82
C PRO A 33 -15.75 -11.62 -0.89
N THR A 34 -15.35 -10.42 -1.35
CA THR A 34 -14.63 -9.44 -0.53
C THR A 34 -15.48 -8.97 0.64
N LEU A 35 -16.74 -8.60 0.40
CA LEU A 35 -17.65 -8.19 1.47
C LEU A 35 -17.98 -9.35 2.42
N GLN A 36 -18.12 -10.57 1.87
CA GLN A 36 -18.39 -11.77 2.66
C GLN A 36 -17.23 -12.11 3.59
N TYR A 37 -15.98 -11.91 3.14
CA TYR A 37 -14.80 -12.04 3.98
C TYR A 37 -14.85 -11.13 5.21
N TYR A 38 -15.05 -9.82 4.99
CA TYR A 38 -15.08 -8.85 6.08
C TYR A 38 -16.31 -9.02 6.99
N SER A 39 -17.41 -9.56 6.48
CA SER A 39 -18.62 -9.82 7.28
C SER A 39 -18.46 -10.90 8.36
N GLN A 40 -17.39 -11.70 8.31
CA GLN A 40 -17.13 -12.76 9.30
C GLN A 40 -16.58 -12.22 10.63
N PHE A 41 -16.12 -10.98 10.64
CA PHE A 41 -15.53 -10.34 11.81
C PHE A 41 -16.57 -9.52 12.57
N ASP A 42 -16.39 -9.40 13.89
CA ASP A 42 -17.26 -8.60 14.76
C ASP A 42 -17.26 -7.12 14.35
N ASP A 43 -16.08 -6.60 13.96
CA ASP A 43 -15.92 -5.26 13.40
C ASP A 43 -15.19 -5.32 12.04
N PRO A 44 -15.97 -5.42 10.94
CA PRO A 44 -15.44 -5.48 9.58
C PRO A 44 -14.55 -4.28 9.20
N LEU A 45 -14.87 -3.08 9.70
CA LEU A 45 -14.16 -1.86 9.35
C LEU A 45 -12.84 -1.73 10.11
N LYS A 46 -12.82 -2.16 11.37
CA LYS A 46 -11.59 -2.26 12.14
C LYS A 46 -10.60 -3.22 11.47
N GLU A 47 -11.06 -4.39 11.05
CA GLU A 47 -10.23 -5.37 10.34
C GLU A 47 -9.67 -4.83 9.01
N PHE A 48 -10.49 -4.10 8.27
CA PHE A 48 -10.02 -3.39 7.07
C PHE A 48 -8.90 -2.40 7.41
N ARG A 49 -9.08 -1.57 8.44
CA ARG A 49 -8.10 -0.56 8.87
C ARG A 49 -6.76 -1.17 9.29
N GLU A 50 -6.80 -2.23 10.09
CA GLU A 50 -5.59 -2.94 10.54
C GLU A 50 -4.83 -3.55 9.35
N ARG A 51 -5.55 -4.04 8.34
CA ARG A 51 -4.94 -4.55 7.11
C ARG A 51 -4.35 -3.44 6.26
N ALA A 52 -5.08 -2.34 6.08
CA ALA A 52 -4.60 -1.17 5.34
C ALA A 52 -3.30 -0.62 5.98
N ALA A 53 -3.26 -0.53 7.31
CA ALA A 53 -2.07 -0.14 8.05
C ALA A 53 -0.90 -1.11 7.82
N ARG A 54 -1.14 -2.42 7.93
CA ARG A 54 -0.12 -3.45 7.67
C ARG A 54 0.42 -3.39 6.24
N VAL A 55 -0.44 -3.19 5.24
CA VAL A 55 -0.02 -3.03 3.83
C VAL A 55 0.85 -1.80 3.67
N ALA A 56 0.44 -0.65 4.19
CA ALA A 56 1.21 0.59 4.12
C ALA A 56 2.58 0.47 4.82
N GLU A 57 2.68 -0.28 5.93
CA GLU A 57 3.96 -0.58 6.57
C GLU A 57 4.86 -1.45 5.70
N MET A 58 4.32 -2.51 5.09
CA MET A 58 5.08 -3.38 4.18
C MET A 58 5.60 -2.62 2.95
N GLU A 59 4.78 -1.76 2.35
CA GLU A 59 5.17 -0.92 1.22
C GLU A 59 6.30 0.04 1.60
N LYS A 60 6.22 0.68 2.78
CA LYS A 60 7.30 1.53 3.30
C LYS A 60 8.60 0.76 3.50
N MET A 61 8.55 -0.45 4.07
CA MET A 61 9.73 -1.30 4.25
C MET A 61 10.34 -1.70 2.91
N GLN A 62 9.51 -2.08 1.93
CA GLN A 62 9.99 -2.44 0.59
C GLN A 62 10.69 -1.26 -0.10
N HIS A 63 10.10 -0.07 -0.06
CA HIS A 63 10.73 1.14 -0.59
C HIS A 63 12.05 1.49 0.10
N GLN A 64 12.15 1.31 1.42
CA GLN A 64 13.41 1.51 2.15
C GLN A 64 14.49 0.53 1.66
N ILE A 65 14.17 -0.77 1.59
CA ILE A 65 15.10 -1.80 1.11
C ILE A 65 15.54 -1.53 -0.33
N GLU A 66 14.62 -1.12 -1.20
CA GLU A 66 14.93 -0.77 -2.59
C GLU A 66 15.86 0.46 -2.64
N SER A 67 15.57 1.51 -1.88
CA SER A 67 16.42 2.70 -1.81
C SER A 67 17.82 2.40 -1.26
N GLU A 68 17.95 1.50 -0.27
CA GLU A 68 19.23 1.06 0.28
C GLU A 68 20.04 0.26 -0.74
N LYS A 69 19.38 -0.64 -1.49
CA LYS A 69 20.00 -1.38 -2.61
C LYS A 69 20.48 -0.41 -3.70
N GLU A 70 19.67 0.56 -4.07
CA GLU A 70 20.06 1.57 -5.06
C GLU A 70 21.24 2.42 -4.58
N ALA A 71 21.22 2.85 -3.32
CA ALA A 71 22.32 3.60 -2.69
C ALA A 71 23.61 2.78 -2.65
N TYR A 72 23.54 1.47 -2.41
CA TYR A 72 24.69 0.57 -2.43
C TYR A 72 25.27 0.36 -3.85
N VAL A 73 24.40 0.28 -4.88
CA VAL A 73 24.82 0.03 -6.27
C VAL A 73 25.29 1.32 -6.99
N ALA A 74 24.83 2.50 -6.57
CA ALA A 74 25.16 3.79 -7.19
C ALA A 74 26.68 4.10 -7.28
N PRO A 75 27.51 3.84 -6.24
CA PRO A 75 28.95 3.99 -6.34
C PRO A 75 29.56 3.09 -7.43
N VAL A 76 29.16 1.82 -7.51
CA VAL A 76 29.71 0.85 -8.48
C VAL A 76 29.41 1.26 -9.93
N LYS A 77 28.18 1.75 -10.19
CA LYS A 77 27.79 2.29 -11.51
C LYS A 77 28.65 3.50 -11.92
N LYS A 78 29.04 4.35 -10.98
CA LYS A 78 29.91 5.53 -11.24
C LYS A 78 31.32 5.17 -11.68
N TYR A 79 31.84 4.01 -11.25
CA TYR A 79 33.19 3.56 -11.60
C TYR A 79 33.22 2.67 -12.86
N GLN A 80 32.15 1.96 -13.19
CA GLN A 80 32.07 1.16 -14.42
C GLN A 80 32.13 1.99 -15.70
N GLY A 81 31.57 3.21 -15.71
CA GLY A 81 31.58 4.12 -16.87
C GLY A 81 32.94 4.75 -17.21
N ARG A 82 34.00 4.50 -16.43
CA ARG A 82 35.34 5.06 -16.66
C ARG A 82 36.42 4.03 -16.99
N LEU A 83 36.13 2.74 -16.89
CA LEU A 83 37.15 1.68 -17.03
C LEU A 83 37.08 0.89 -18.35
N PHE A 84 35.99 1.00 -19.12
CA PHE A 84 35.89 0.39 -20.44
C PHE A 84 35.66 1.48 -21.48
N GLY A 85 36.76 2.06 -21.96
CA GLY A 85 36.76 3.16 -22.91
C GLY A 85 36.28 2.75 -24.29
N PHE A 86 35.33 3.49 -24.85
CA PHE A 86 35.20 3.69 -26.29
C PHE A 86 34.75 5.14 -26.54
N ARG A 87 35.73 6.04 -26.53
CA ARG A 87 35.63 7.36 -27.17
C ARG A 87 35.57 7.09 -28.69
N ARG A 88 34.37 6.93 -29.25
CA ARG A 88 34.19 6.96 -30.71
C ARG A 88 34.25 8.43 -31.14
N HIS A 89 35.38 8.81 -31.71
CA HIS A 89 35.45 9.94 -32.63
C HIS A 89 34.98 9.44 -34.00
N GLU A 90 33.96 10.07 -34.54
CA GLU A 90 33.79 10.38 -35.96
C GLU A 90 32.89 11.62 -36.07
#